data_AF-A0A965PER1-F1
#
_entry.id   AF-A0A965PER1-F1
#
_cell.length_a   1.000
_cell.length_b   1.000
_cell.length_c   1.000
_cell.angle_alpha   90.00
_cell.angle_beta   90.00
_cell.angle_gamma   90.00
#
_symmetry.space_group_name_H-M   'P 1'
#
loop_
_entity.id
_entity.type
_entity.pdbx_description
1 polymer ?
#
loop_
_entity_poly.entity_id
_entity_poly.type
_entity_poly.pdbx_seq_one_letter_code
_entity_poly.pdbx_strand_id
1 'polypeptide(L)'
;MEQRIGADMSFAMDDYVDVAERIRLAKELYPEMSFQTLEDAVVEVNGAYFVRVKVALHRDPADVRPAIAIAWEPIPGKTPYTRDSEAMNAETSAMGRCCIAIGIPSKKVASKDEIKARLADVTPIKADPWHTATGEPIVKVHLAAAQNDEPPFCKHGSMKLKQGVSNKTNKDYYGWTCDGGDFNDQCPAQWWDLAADGVWKPKVAKNG
;
A
#
# COMPACT_ATOMS: atom_id res chain seq x y z
N MET A 1 -32.79 4.64 -55.76
CA MET A 1 -33.87 4.46 -54.76
C MET A 1 -33.52 3.19 -54.00
N GLU A 2 -32.64 3.29 -53.02
CA GLU A 2 -32.97 3.67 -51.64
C GLU A 2 -33.73 2.54 -50.94
N GLN A 3 -33.02 1.75 -50.13
CA GLN A 3 -33.54 1.23 -48.88
C GLN A 3 -32.39 1.03 -47.88
N ARG A 4 -32.61 1.58 -46.69
CA ARG A 4 -31.68 1.80 -45.58
C ARG A 4 -31.91 0.75 -44.48
N ILE A 5 -30.86 0.60 -43.65
CA ILE A 5 -30.78 0.43 -42.18
C ILE A 5 -31.25 -0.85 -41.45
N GLY A 6 -30.39 -1.29 -40.51
CA GLY A 6 -30.72 -2.09 -39.32
C GLY A 6 -29.74 -3.25 -39.07
N ALA A 7 -28.49 -3.00 -38.67
CA ALA A 7 -28.05 -2.96 -37.27
C ALA A 7 -28.25 -4.29 -36.50
N ASP A 8 -27.20 -5.11 -36.45
CA ASP A 8 -26.91 -5.95 -35.27
C ASP A 8 -25.41 -5.86 -34.97
N MET A 9 -25.02 -4.72 -34.40
CA MET A 9 -23.74 -4.55 -33.71
C MET A 9 -23.92 -5.20 -32.33
N SER A 10 -23.89 -6.52 -32.30
CA SER A 10 -23.75 -7.28 -31.07
C SER A 10 -22.41 -6.86 -30.44
N PHE A 11 -22.48 -6.03 -29.41
CA PHE A 11 -21.33 -5.73 -28.57
C PHE A 11 -20.92 -7.05 -27.91
N ALA A 12 -19.92 -7.72 -28.47
CA ALA A 12 -19.30 -8.89 -27.88
C ALA A 12 -18.74 -8.52 -26.50
N MET A 13 -19.53 -8.78 -25.45
CA MET A 13 -19.18 -8.68 -24.04
C MET A 13 -18.43 -9.94 -23.57
N ASP A 14 -17.66 -10.58 -24.45
CA ASP A 14 -17.23 -11.96 -24.22
C ASP A 14 -15.89 -12.10 -23.50
N ASP A 15 -15.35 -10.97 -23.02
CA ASP A 15 -13.97 -10.93 -22.59
C ASP A 15 -13.77 -10.03 -21.34
N TYR A 16 -14.79 -9.75 -20.52
CA TYR A 16 -14.60 -9.02 -19.26
C TYR A 16 -14.45 -10.00 -18.11
N VAL A 17 -13.24 -10.10 -17.54
CA VAL A 17 -13.09 -10.73 -16.21
C VAL A 17 -13.60 -9.72 -15.19
N ASP A 18 -14.81 -9.96 -14.69
CA ASP A 18 -15.38 -9.15 -13.65
C ASP A 18 -14.66 -9.35 -12.30
N VAL A 19 -14.98 -8.50 -11.34
CA VAL A 19 -14.37 -8.57 -10.01
C VAL A 19 -14.72 -9.90 -9.31
N ALA A 20 -15.93 -10.42 -9.52
CA ALA A 20 -16.39 -11.65 -8.90
C ALA A 20 -15.54 -12.85 -9.36
N GLU A 21 -15.24 -12.95 -10.66
CA GLU A 21 -14.37 -13.98 -11.20
C GLU A 21 -12.94 -13.83 -10.69
N ARG A 22 -12.43 -12.60 -10.55
CA ARG A 22 -11.10 -12.39 -9.93
C ARG A 22 -11.07 -12.87 -8.48
N ILE A 23 -12.12 -12.61 -7.71
CA ILE A 23 -12.22 -13.06 -6.32
C ILE A 23 -12.32 -14.59 -6.26
N ARG A 24 -13.09 -15.20 -7.17
CA ARG A 24 -13.22 -16.65 -7.27
C ARG A 24 -11.87 -17.32 -7.56
N LEU A 25 -11.14 -16.84 -8.56
CA LEU A 25 -9.79 -17.32 -8.90
C LEU A 25 -8.79 -17.10 -7.75
N ALA A 26 -8.86 -15.93 -7.09
CA ALA A 26 -8.04 -15.66 -5.92
C ALA A 26 -8.33 -16.66 -4.79
N LYS A 27 -9.60 -16.98 -4.54
CA LYS A 27 -10.01 -17.93 -3.49
C LYS A 27 -9.62 -19.38 -3.83
N GLU A 28 -9.60 -19.75 -5.10
CA GLU A 28 -9.07 -21.04 -5.55
C GLU A 28 -7.56 -21.15 -5.30
N LEU A 29 -6.81 -20.09 -5.58
CA LEU A 29 -5.35 -20.06 -5.41
C LEU A 29 -4.94 -19.90 -3.93
N TYR A 30 -5.72 -19.14 -3.18
CA TYR A 30 -5.49 -18.79 -1.78
C TYR A 30 -6.77 -19.08 -0.97
N PRO A 31 -7.04 -20.36 -0.60
CA PRO A 31 -8.28 -20.74 0.07
C PRO A 31 -8.54 -20.03 1.40
N GLU A 32 -7.49 -19.63 2.11
CA GLU A 32 -7.58 -18.90 3.39
C GLU A 32 -7.55 -17.38 3.22
N MET A 33 -7.58 -16.87 1.98
CA MET A 33 -7.54 -15.44 1.76
C MET A 33 -8.72 -14.72 2.41
N SER A 34 -8.46 -13.50 2.87
CA SER A 34 -9.48 -12.60 3.39
C SER A 34 -9.22 -11.16 2.94
N PHE A 35 -10.30 -10.44 2.68
CA PHE A 35 -10.27 -9.00 2.52
C PHE A 35 -10.48 -8.33 3.87
N GLN A 36 -9.77 -7.23 4.11
CA GLN A 36 -9.96 -6.35 5.25
C GLN A 36 -10.12 -4.93 4.75
N THR A 37 -11.26 -4.30 5.02
CA THR A 37 -11.45 -2.88 4.71
C THR A 37 -10.73 -2.08 5.78
N LEU A 38 -9.67 -1.38 5.36
CA LEU A 38 -8.80 -0.62 6.25
C LEU A 38 -9.31 0.79 6.48
N GLU A 39 -10.03 1.35 5.51
CA GLU A 39 -10.49 2.73 5.53
C GLU A 39 -11.67 2.89 4.58
N ASP A 40 -12.73 3.53 5.06
CA ASP A 40 -13.85 4.03 4.28
C ASP A 40 -14.09 5.50 4.67
N ALA A 41 -14.00 6.41 3.70
CA ALA A 41 -14.10 7.84 3.96
C ALA A 41 -14.77 8.57 2.81
N VAL A 42 -15.62 9.54 3.15
CA VAL A 42 -16.03 10.57 2.19
C VAL A 42 -14.96 11.66 2.18
N VAL A 43 -14.45 11.96 0.99
CA VAL A 43 -13.40 12.96 0.79
C VAL A 43 -13.87 14.02 -0.18
N GLU A 44 -13.59 15.28 0.14
CA GLU A 44 -13.84 16.41 -0.75
C GLU A 44 -12.56 16.77 -1.49
N VAL A 45 -12.64 16.84 -2.82
CA VAL A 45 -11.55 17.29 -3.68
C VAL A 45 -12.12 18.28 -4.70
N ASN A 46 -11.64 19.52 -4.66
CA ASN A 46 -12.03 20.59 -5.58
C ASN A 46 -13.56 20.82 -5.61
N GLY A 47 -14.24 20.78 -4.46
CA GLY A 47 -15.69 20.98 -4.36
C GLY A 47 -16.53 19.78 -4.85
N ALA A 48 -15.90 18.65 -5.20
CA ALA A 48 -16.57 17.40 -5.50
C ALA A 48 -16.33 16.37 -4.40
N TYR A 49 -17.33 15.57 -4.09
CA TYR A 49 -17.25 14.53 -3.07
C TYR A 49 -16.99 13.17 -3.70
N PHE A 50 -16.22 12.34 -3.00
CA PHE A 50 -15.93 10.96 -3.40
C PHE A 50 -16.02 10.05 -2.19
N VAL A 51 -16.49 8.81 -2.39
CA VAL A 51 -16.22 7.73 -1.44
C VAL A 51 -14.87 7.15 -1.78
N ARG A 52 -13.94 7.19 -0.83
CA ARG A 52 -12.63 6.52 -0.89
C ARG A 52 -12.68 5.28 -0.01
N VAL A 53 -12.31 4.13 -0.58
CA VAL A 53 -12.15 2.88 0.17
C VAL A 53 -10.74 2.35 -0.02
N LYS A 54 -10.10 1.93 1.08
CA LYS A 54 -8.83 1.20 1.11
C LYS A 54 -9.07 -0.22 1.61
N VAL A 55 -8.63 -1.21 0.84
CA VAL A 55 -8.76 -2.63 1.18
C VAL A 55 -7.38 -3.27 1.21
N ALA A 56 -7.20 -4.21 2.15
CA ALA A 56 -6.12 -5.18 2.17
C ALA A 56 -6.64 -6.56 1.75
N LEU A 57 -5.86 -7.29 0.98
CA LEU A 57 -6.05 -8.70 0.68
C LEU A 57 -4.88 -9.49 1.24
N HIS A 58 -5.15 -10.27 2.28
CA HIS A 58 -4.23 -11.26 2.83
C HIS A 58 -4.42 -12.58 2.07
N ARG A 59 -3.33 -13.21 1.62
CA ARG A 59 -3.37 -14.53 0.99
C ARG A 59 -3.68 -15.64 2.01
N ASP A 60 -3.24 -15.45 3.24
CA ASP A 60 -3.47 -16.32 4.39
C ASP A 60 -3.36 -15.50 5.70
N PRO A 61 -3.76 -16.04 6.86
CA PRO A 61 -3.75 -15.31 8.14
C PRO A 61 -2.36 -14.85 8.61
N ALA A 62 -1.27 -15.43 8.10
CA ALA A 62 0.10 -15.06 8.44
C ALA A 62 0.73 -14.09 7.42
N ASP A 63 -0.02 -13.65 6.42
CA ASP A 63 0.47 -12.72 5.40
C ASP A 63 0.78 -11.34 5.99
N VAL A 64 2.05 -11.11 6.29
CA VAL A 64 2.58 -9.82 6.79
C VAL A 64 2.71 -8.75 5.71
N ARG A 65 2.51 -9.11 4.43
CA ARG A 65 2.60 -8.18 3.29
C ARG A 65 1.40 -8.39 2.35
N PRO A 66 0.18 -8.06 2.82
CA PRO A 66 -1.02 -8.16 2.00
C PRO A 66 -0.95 -7.19 0.81
N ALA A 67 -1.70 -7.51 -0.25
CA ALA A 67 -1.94 -6.53 -1.30
C ALA A 67 -2.84 -5.42 -0.76
N ILE A 68 -2.46 -4.16 -1.00
CA ILE A 68 -3.24 -2.99 -0.60
C ILE A 68 -3.70 -2.26 -1.86
N ALA A 69 -4.97 -1.90 -1.91
CA ALA A 69 -5.50 -1.07 -2.98
C ALA A 69 -6.47 -0.02 -2.46
N ILE A 70 -6.57 1.08 -3.20
CA ILE A 70 -7.49 2.18 -2.95
C ILE A 70 -8.35 2.39 -4.19
N ALA A 71 -9.64 2.65 -4.00
CA ALA A 71 -10.56 3.04 -5.05
C ALA A 71 -11.41 4.23 -4.60
N TRP A 72 -11.86 5.02 -5.58
CA TRP A 72 -12.62 6.24 -5.38
C TRP A 72 -13.83 6.22 -6.31
N GLU A 73 -15.01 6.51 -5.77
CA GLU A 73 -16.24 6.66 -6.54
C GLU A 73 -16.84 8.06 -6.30
N PRO A 74 -17.25 8.79 -7.35
CA PRO A 74 -17.79 10.14 -7.21
C PRO A 74 -19.18 10.11 -6.57
N ILE A 75 -19.48 11.10 -5.72
CA ILE A 75 -20.80 11.34 -5.14
C ILE A 75 -21.39 12.63 -5.73
N PRO A 76 -22.61 12.60 -6.27
CA PRO A 76 -23.41 11.40 -6.55
C PRO A 76 -22.84 10.60 -7.73
N GLY A 77 -23.17 9.31 -7.76
CA GLY A 77 -22.87 8.43 -8.89
C GLY A 77 -23.39 8.99 -10.21
N LYS A 78 -22.56 8.88 -11.25
CA LYS A 78 -22.80 9.50 -12.55
C LYS A 78 -23.88 8.79 -13.38
N THR A 79 -24.20 7.55 -13.04
CA THR A 79 -25.16 6.72 -13.77
C THR A 79 -26.25 6.19 -12.83
N PRO A 80 -27.44 5.79 -13.35
CA PRO A 80 -28.46 5.14 -12.52
C PRO A 80 -27.99 3.86 -11.84
N TYR A 81 -26.98 3.18 -12.38
CA TYR A 81 -26.41 1.95 -11.82
C TYR A 81 -25.40 2.20 -10.69
N THR A 82 -24.78 3.38 -10.68
CA THR A 82 -23.73 3.75 -9.70
C THR A 82 -24.20 4.72 -8.63
N ARG A 83 -25.34 5.38 -8.86
CA ARG A 83 -25.97 6.29 -7.91
C ARG A 83 -26.51 5.52 -6.70
N ASP A 84 -26.26 6.06 -5.52
CA ASP A 84 -26.62 5.47 -4.23
C ASP A 84 -25.91 4.12 -3.95
N SER A 85 -24.94 3.73 -4.80
CA SER A 85 -24.13 2.52 -4.66
C SER A 85 -22.61 2.80 -4.67
N GLU A 86 -22.22 4.07 -4.48
CA GLU A 86 -20.85 4.57 -4.60
C GLU A 86 -19.89 3.83 -3.65
N ALA A 87 -20.29 3.62 -2.39
CA ALA A 87 -19.46 2.92 -1.42
C ALA A 87 -19.24 1.44 -1.78
N MET A 88 -20.29 0.74 -2.21
CA MET A 88 -20.21 -0.66 -2.64
C MET A 88 -19.36 -0.81 -3.91
N ASN A 89 -19.47 0.13 -4.84
CA ASN A 89 -18.66 0.18 -6.05
C ASN A 89 -17.18 0.48 -5.74
N ALA A 90 -16.91 1.39 -4.80
CA ALA A 90 -15.55 1.69 -4.37
C ALA A 90 -14.91 0.47 -3.70
N GLU A 91 -15.62 -0.20 -2.80
CA GLU A 91 -15.12 -1.38 -2.10
C GLU A 91 -14.81 -2.54 -3.06
N THR A 92 -15.77 -2.90 -3.91
CA THR A 92 -15.57 -3.96 -4.91
C THR A 92 -14.46 -3.61 -5.92
N SER A 93 -14.32 -2.34 -6.30
CA SER A 93 -13.21 -1.86 -7.13
C SER A 93 -11.85 -2.00 -6.42
N ALA A 94 -11.76 -1.68 -5.14
CA ALA A 94 -10.54 -1.86 -4.34
C ALA A 94 -10.18 -3.35 -4.19
N MET A 95 -11.16 -4.22 -3.93
CA MET A 95 -10.98 -5.68 -3.89
C MET A 95 -10.45 -6.22 -5.23
N GLY A 96 -11.05 -5.81 -6.34
CA GLY A 96 -10.60 -6.22 -7.68
C GLY A 96 -9.15 -5.81 -7.98
N ARG A 97 -8.75 -4.61 -7.55
CA ARG A 97 -7.35 -4.14 -7.65
C ARG A 97 -6.39 -4.94 -6.78
N CYS A 98 -6.82 -5.35 -5.58
CA CYS A 98 -6.03 -6.25 -4.74
C CYS A 98 -5.79 -7.60 -5.43
N CYS A 99 -6.81 -8.20 -6.04
CA CYS A 99 -6.65 -9.45 -6.80
C CYS A 99 -5.62 -9.29 -7.92
N ILE A 100 -5.65 -8.17 -8.65
CA ILE A 100 -4.64 -7.88 -9.69
C ILE A 100 -3.24 -7.76 -9.09
N ALA A 101 -3.11 -7.10 -7.93
CA ALA A 101 -1.82 -6.90 -7.26
C ALA A 101 -1.17 -8.21 -6.79
N ILE A 102 -1.95 -9.24 -6.44
CA ILE A 102 -1.43 -10.58 -6.12
C ILE A 102 -1.22 -11.48 -7.35
N GLY A 103 -1.39 -10.94 -8.56
CA GLY A 103 -1.12 -11.65 -9.81
C GLY A 103 -2.31 -12.32 -10.46
N ILE A 104 -3.55 -12.09 -10.00
CA ILE A 104 -4.74 -12.52 -10.74
C ILE A 104 -4.82 -11.72 -12.04
N PRO A 105 -4.99 -12.38 -13.19
CA PRO A 105 -4.91 -11.73 -14.49
C PRO A 105 -5.90 -10.56 -14.59
N SER A 106 -5.36 -9.41 -14.96
CA SER A 106 -6.11 -8.42 -15.73
C SER A 106 -5.84 -8.71 -17.19
N LYS A 107 -6.82 -8.50 -18.05
CA LYS A 107 -6.89 -8.93 -19.45
C LYS A 107 -5.69 -8.59 -20.38
N LYS A 108 -4.64 -7.91 -19.90
CA LYS A 108 -3.35 -7.76 -20.59
C LYS A 108 -2.28 -8.79 -20.18
N VAL A 109 -2.56 -9.69 -19.25
CA VAL A 109 -1.60 -10.69 -18.78
C VAL A 109 -2.27 -12.06 -18.68
N ALA A 110 -1.85 -12.91 -19.62
CA ALA A 110 -1.79 -14.36 -19.56
C ALA A 110 -3.05 -15.20 -19.77
N SER A 111 -2.97 -16.12 -20.74
CA SER A 111 -3.97 -17.19 -20.96
C SER A 111 -3.96 -18.21 -19.80
N LYS A 112 -5.02 -19.02 -19.67
CA LYS A 112 -5.13 -20.08 -18.63
C LYS A 112 -3.93 -21.06 -18.65
N ASP A 113 -3.30 -21.24 -19.81
CA ASP A 113 -2.11 -22.08 -19.96
C ASP A 113 -0.83 -21.38 -19.48
N GLU A 114 -0.71 -20.05 -19.64
CA GLU A 114 0.39 -19.28 -19.04
C GLU A 114 0.31 -19.22 -17.51
N ILE A 115 -0.90 -19.27 -16.93
CA ILE A 115 -1.10 -19.33 -15.47
C ILE A 115 -0.64 -20.69 -14.93
N LYS A 116 -1.06 -21.80 -15.55
CA LYS A 116 -0.59 -23.14 -15.15
C LYS A 116 0.90 -23.33 -15.36
N ALA A 117 1.47 -22.79 -16.44
CA ALA A 117 2.91 -22.80 -16.68
C ALA A 117 3.66 -21.99 -15.61
N ARG A 118 3.20 -20.79 -15.24
CA ARG A 118 3.80 -20.00 -14.15
C ARG A 118 3.64 -20.63 -12.78
N LEU A 119 2.54 -21.32 -12.52
CA LEU A 119 2.31 -22.06 -11.27
C LEU A 119 3.20 -23.31 -11.16
N ALA A 120 3.50 -23.97 -12.29
CA ALA A 120 4.42 -25.10 -12.35
C ALA A 120 5.90 -24.67 -12.23
N ASP A 121 6.23 -23.47 -12.70
CA ASP A 121 7.58 -22.87 -12.61
C ASP A 121 7.84 -22.08 -11.32
N VAL A 122 6.93 -22.09 -10.34
CA VAL A 122 7.23 -21.61 -8.98
C VAL A 122 8.16 -22.61 -8.30
N THR A 123 9.44 -22.54 -8.64
CA THR A 123 10.49 -23.07 -7.76
C THR A 123 10.45 -22.27 -6.44
N PRO A 124 10.59 -22.92 -5.26
CA PRO A 124 10.82 -22.17 -4.04
C PRO A 124 12.00 -21.23 -4.28
N ILE A 125 11.84 -19.95 -3.97
CA ILE A 125 12.80 -18.88 -4.26
C ILE A 125 14.20 -19.37 -3.85
N LYS A 126 15.00 -19.80 -4.82
CA LYS A 126 16.46 -19.86 -4.66
C LYS A 126 16.94 -18.41 -4.66
N ALA A 127 17.86 -18.10 -3.76
CA ALA A 127 18.47 -16.78 -3.65
C ALA A 127 18.81 -16.23 -5.05
N ASP A 128 18.36 -15.01 -5.32
CA ASP A 128 18.35 -14.38 -6.63
C ASP A 128 19.77 -14.28 -7.23
N PRO A 129 20.02 -14.83 -8.44
CA PRO A 129 21.30 -14.77 -9.15
C PRO A 129 21.72 -13.38 -9.65
N TRP A 130 20.93 -12.32 -9.44
CA TRP A 130 21.28 -10.94 -9.80
C TRP A 130 22.07 -10.16 -8.73
N HIS A 131 22.65 -10.88 -7.76
CA HIS A 131 23.78 -10.37 -6.97
C HIS A 131 25.10 -10.75 -7.65
N THR A 132 25.38 -10.17 -8.82
CA THR A 132 26.72 -10.18 -9.40
C THR A 132 27.42 -8.87 -9.02
N ALA A 133 28.49 -9.01 -8.26
CA ALA A 133 29.36 -7.94 -7.83
C ALA A 133 29.80 -7.06 -9.03
N THR A 134 29.47 -5.76 -9.01
CA THR A 134 30.34 -4.62 -9.37
C THR A 134 29.53 -3.31 -9.37
N GLY A 135 30.05 -2.29 -8.67
CA GLY A 135 29.75 -0.87 -8.94
C GLY A 135 28.58 -0.23 -8.19
N GLU A 136 28.88 0.25 -6.97
CA GLU A 136 28.21 1.26 -6.13
C GLU A 136 26.68 1.49 -6.19
N PRO A 137 25.95 1.32 -5.06
CA PRO A 137 24.53 1.63 -4.99
C PRO A 137 24.26 3.13 -4.87
N ILE A 138 23.54 3.69 -5.84
CA ILE A 138 22.74 4.91 -5.67
C ILE A 138 21.52 4.56 -4.81
N VAL A 139 21.40 5.31 -3.71
CA VAL A 139 20.42 5.19 -2.61
C VAL A 139 20.75 4.08 -1.60
N LYS A 140 21.50 4.48 -0.55
CA LYS A 140 21.53 3.74 0.72
C LYS A 140 20.16 3.84 1.37
N VAL A 141 19.31 2.84 1.16
CA VAL A 141 18.18 2.59 2.06
C VAL A 141 18.76 1.83 3.25
N HIS A 142 18.97 2.52 4.37
CA HIS A 142 19.22 1.82 5.63
C HIS A 142 17.91 1.16 6.07
N LEU A 143 17.85 -0.15 5.86
CA LEU A 143 16.83 -1.00 6.46
C LEU A 143 17.04 -0.94 7.98
N ALA A 144 16.28 -0.07 8.66
CA ALA A 144 16.31 0.01 10.11
C ALA A 144 15.83 -1.32 10.68
N ALA A 145 16.68 -1.97 11.47
CA ALA A 145 16.29 -3.08 12.33
C ALA A 145 15.09 -2.61 13.17
N ALA A 146 14.10 -3.50 13.36
CA ALA A 146 12.90 -3.24 14.13
C ALA A 146 13.25 -2.69 15.53
N GLN A 147 13.20 -1.37 15.68
CA GLN A 147 13.42 -0.69 16.94
C GLN A 147 12.06 -0.57 17.64
N ASN A 148 11.99 -0.92 18.92
CA ASN A 148 10.80 -0.64 19.72
C ASN A 148 10.72 0.88 19.94
N ASP A 149 9.86 1.54 19.17
CA ASP A 149 9.71 3.00 19.09
C ASP A 149 8.73 3.55 20.16
N GLU A 150 8.84 3.11 21.42
CA GLU A 150 7.96 3.65 22.46
C GLU A 150 8.34 5.11 22.78
N PRO A 151 7.42 6.08 22.60
CA PRO A 151 7.74 7.49 22.73
C PRO A 151 8.05 7.87 24.19
N PRO A 152 9.18 8.55 24.46
CA PRO A 152 9.43 9.08 25.80
C PRO A 152 8.42 10.17 26.14
N PHE A 153 8.09 10.27 27.43
CA PHE A 153 7.20 11.30 27.95
C PHE A 153 7.98 12.50 28.46
N CYS A 154 7.55 13.69 28.07
CA CYS A 154 7.98 14.97 28.66
C CYS A 154 6.83 15.56 29.49
N LYS A 155 7.04 16.73 30.11
CA LYS A 155 5.99 17.42 30.88
C LYS A 155 4.77 17.86 30.05
N HIS A 156 4.89 17.89 28.72
CA HIS A 156 3.80 18.18 27.78
C HIS A 156 3.16 16.94 27.16
N GLY A 157 3.55 15.73 27.60
CA GLY A 157 3.04 14.46 27.08
C GLY A 157 4.04 13.71 26.20
N SER A 158 3.53 12.82 25.36
CA SER A 158 4.34 11.97 24.48
C SER A 158 5.10 12.81 23.46
N MET A 159 6.42 12.60 23.38
CA MET A 159 7.25 13.29 22.39
C MET A 159 7.01 12.73 20.98
N LYS A 160 7.18 13.57 19.96
CA LYS A 160 7.05 13.20 18.54
C LYS A 160 8.38 12.73 17.96
N LEU A 161 8.35 11.62 17.22
CA LEU A 161 9.52 11.07 16.54
C LEU A 161 9.95 11.96 15.35
N LYS A 162 11.25 12.23 15.24
CA LYS A 162 11.89 12.83 14.08
C LYS A 162 13.01 11.94 13.59
N GLN A 163 12.89 11.49 12.34
CA GLN A 163 13.88 10.65 11.68
C GLN A 163 14.06 11.03 10.21
N GLY A 164 15.25 10.80 9.65
CA GLY A 164 15.54 11.01 8.23
C GLY A 164 17.03 11.20 7.95
N VAL A 165 17.34 11.64 6.74
CA VAL A 165 18.70 11.99 6.30
C VAL A 165 18.84 13.51 6.30
N SER A 166 19.87 14.06 6.94
CA SER A 166 20.14 15.49 6.91
C SER A 166 20.63 15.93 5.54
N ASN A 167 19.89 16.83 4.87
CA ASN A 167 20.29 17.39 3.57
C ASN A 167 21.63 18.15 3.60
N LYS A 168 22.09 18.60 4.78
CA LYS A 168 23.34 19.37 4.92
C LYS A 168 24.56 18.49 5.16
N THR A 169 24.38 17.39 5.89
CA THR A 169 25.49 16.54 6.34
C THR A 169 25.44 15.15 5.74
N ASN A 170 24.37 14.81 5.04
CA ASN A 170 24.06 13.48 4.51
C ASN A 170 24.21 12.38 5.58
N LYS A 171 23.89 12.73 6.83
CA LYS A 171 23.92 11.82 8.00
C LYS A 171 22.50 11.56 8.44
N ASP A 172 22.24 10.31 8.81
CA ASP A 172 20.98 9.91 9.38
C ASP A 172 20.81 10.57 10.75
N TYR A 173 19.58 10.95 11.07
CA TYR A 173 19.21 11.43 12.39
C TYR A 173 17.96 10.69 12.85
N TYR A 174 17.89 10.47 14.16
CA TYR A 174 16.75 9.86 14.82
C TYR A 174 16.65 10.44 16.23
N GLY A 175 15.45 10.83 16.66
CA GLY A 175 15.24 11.35 18.00
C GLY A 175 13.82 11.84 18.24
N TRP A 176 13.58 12.29 19.47
CA TRP A 176 12.26 12.68 19.95
C TRP A 176 12.22 14.18 20.26
N THR A 177 11.15 14.85 19.83
CA THR A 177 10.95 16.28 20.07
C THR A 177 9.59 16.55 20.70
N CYS A 178 9.56 17.46 21.67
CA CYS A 178 8.33 17.97 22.27
C CYS A 178 7.69 19.02 21.36
N ASP A 179 6.35 19.06 21.31
CA ASP A 179 5.55 20.03 20.57
C ASP A 179 4.78 20.99 21.48
N GLY A 180 5.16 21.09 22.76
CA GLY A 180 4.59 22.04 23.73
C GLY A 180 4.56 23.46 23.17
N GLY A 181 3.36 24.04 23.14
CA GLY A 181 3.02 25.24 22.36
C GLY A 181 3.47 26.59 22.91
N ASP A 182 4.32 26.65 23.93
CA ASP A 182 4.94 27.90 24.41
C ASP A 182 6.42 27.92 24.06
N PHE A 183 6.87 29.00 23.42
CA PHE A 183 8.27 29.22 23.04
C PHE A 183 9.20 29.22 24.25
N ASN A 184 8.72 29.67 25.41
CA ASN A 184 9.51 29.70 26.65
C ASN A 184 9.53 28.36 27.39
N ASP A 185 8.77 27.35 26.93
CA ASP A 185 8.61 26.08 27.61
C ASP A 185 8.97 24.85 26.75
N GLN A 186 9.82 25.02 25.73
CA GLN A 186 10.22 23.90 24.88
C GLN A 186 11.14 22.92 25.63
N CYS A 187 10.71 21.66 25.75
CA CYS A 187 11.57 20.61 26.28
C CYS A 187 12.76 20.34 25.34
N PRO A 188 13.94 19.99 25.87
CA PRO A 188 15.09 19.63 25.04
C PRO A 188 14.77 18.41 24.17
N ALA A 189 15.22 18.45 22.91
CA ALA A 189 15.13 17.31 22.00
C ALA A 189 16.05 16.18 22.45
N GLN A 190 15.55 14.95 22.41
CA GLN A 190 16.32 13.76 22.76
C GLN A 190 16.78 13.07 21.46
N TRP A 191 17.99 13.40 21.04
CA TRP A 191 18.63 12.79 19.86
C TRP A 191 19.34 11.49 20.22
N TRP A 192 19.29 10.53 19.31
CA TRP A 192 19.91 9.22 19.44
C TRP A 192 21.03 9.08 18.41
N ASP A 193 22.04 8.30 18.75
CA ASP A 193 23.16 7.98 17.85
C ASP A 193 22.97 6.55 17.32
N LEU A 194 23.23 6.35 16.02
CA LEU A 194 23.21 5.02 15.40
C LEU A 194 24.45 4.26 15.83
N ALA A 195 24.27 3.19 16.61
CA ALA A 195 25.38 2.34 17.03
C ALA A 195 25.84 1.42 15.89
N ALA A 196 27.05 0.85 16.03
CA ALA A 196 27.67 0.00 15.02
C ALA A 196 26.87 -1.29 14.71
N ASP A 197 25.98 -1.68 15.62
CA ASP A 197 25.01 -2.79 15.48
C ASP A 197 23.77 -2.40 14.65
N GLY A 198 23.69 -1.16 14.16
CA GLY A 198 22.56 -0.66 13.37
C GLY A 198 21.35 -0.26 14.20
N VAL A 199 21.48 -0.21 15.53
CA VAL A 199 20.41 0.16 16.46
C VAL A 199 20.63 1.58 16.97
N TRP A 200 19.59 2.42 16.99
CA TRP A 200 19.71 3.74 17.59
C TRP A 200 19.72 3.65 19.11
N LYS A 201 20.62 4.41 19.75
CA LYS A 201 20.73 4.47 21.21
C LYS A 201 20.67 5.92 21.69
N PRO A 202 20.03 6.21 22.84
CA PRO A 202 20.00 7.55 23.39
C PRO A 202 21.42 8.10 23.50
N LYS A 203 21.63 9.33 23.01
CA LYS A 203 22.91 9.99 23.15
C LYS A 203 23.19 10.22 24.63
N VAL A 204 24.20 9.54 25.16
CA VAL A 204 24.62 9.73 26.55
C VAL A 204 25.09 11.17 26.70
N ALA A 205 24.48 11.93 27.62
CA ALA A 205 24.91 13.28 27.92
C ALA A 205 26.38 13.24 28.35
N LYS A 206 27.24 14.03 27.70
CA LYS A 206 28.59 14.27 28.22
C LYS A 206 28.43 15.08 29.51
N ASN A 207 28.47 14.40 30.65
CA ASN A 207 28.73 15.07 31.92
C ASN A 207 30.12 15.69 31.81
N GLY A 208 30.16 17.02 31.79
CA GLY A 208 31.38 17.80 32.02
C GLY A 208 31.73 17.79 33.50
#